data_AF-A0A1H7BE19-F1
#
_entry.id   AF-A0A1H7BE19-F1
#
_cell.length_a   1.000
_cell.length_b   1.000
_cell.length_c   1.000
_cell.angle_alpha   90.00
_cell.angle_beta   90.00
_cell.angle_gamma   90.00
#
_symmetry.space_group_name_H-M   'P 1'
#
loop_
_entity.id
_entity.type
_entity.pdbx_description
1 polymer ?
#
loop_
_entity_poly.entity_id
_entity_poly.type
_entity_poly.pdbx_seq_one_letter_code
_entity_poly.pdbx_strand_id
1 'polypeptide(L)'
;MMDLQSLKQDLALRNKNGLPFLLSGIVVWTLITAAFLLPIELRLQNIALLALTGLLFPVAIGLAGLLKADWKSEDNPLGSLGLVCNLAQFAYFPLVFWALGSRPEAMVFVFAVIAGAHFLPYGWLYDTKAYYIMAPVMAIVSTLVGWAAAPDSLWTVPLAFLILLAALNVWLLADYKKKSGIAGMEKRAA
;
A
#
# COMPACT_ATOMS: atom_id res chain seq x y z
N MET A 1 -10.76 10.18 28.82
CA MET A 1 -9.80 9.89 27.74
C MET A 1 -10.32 8.69 26.97
N MET A 2 -10.26 8.72 25.64
CA MET A 2 -10.49 7.53 24.83
C MET A 2 -9.36 6.53 25.08
N ASP A 3 -9.68 5.25 25.26
CA ASP A 3 -8.67 4.20 25.35
C ASP A 3 -8.04 3.94 23.95
N LEU A 4 -6.86 3.33 23.93
CA LEU A 4 -6.11 3.08 22.70
C LEU A 4 -6.90 2.28 21.66
N GLN A 5 -7.73 1.32 22.09
CA GLN A 5 -8.49 0.49 21.18
C GLN A 5 -9.59 1.31 20.50
N SER A 6 -10.29 2.16 21.26
CA SER A 6 -11.28 3.08 20.71
C SER A 6 -10.68 4.07 19.71
N LEU A 7 -9.46 4.58 19.97
CA LEU A 7 -8.74 5.46 19.04
C LEU A 7 -8.40 4.76 17.71
N LYS A 8 -7.95 3.50 17.75
CA LYS A 8 -7.65 2.70 16.56
C LYS A 8 -8.92 2.40 15.74
N GLN A 9 -10.02 2.07 16.41
CA GLN A 9 -11.30 1.80 15.73
C GLN A 9 -11.88 3.06 15.09
N ASP A 10 -11.84 4.20 15.77
CA ASP A 10 -12.23 5.49 15.20
C ASP A 10 -11.42 5.80 13.94
N LEU A 11 -10.09 5.68 14.03
CA LEU A 11 -9.20 5.91 12.90
C LEU A 11 -9.49 4.98 11.73
N ALA A 12 -9.69 3.68 12.00
CA ALA A 12 -10.03 2.66 10.99
C ALA A 12 -11.34 2.97 10.27
N LEU A 13 -12.37 3.43 10.99
CA LEU A 13 -13.67 3.78 10.41
C LEU A 13 -13.59 5.06 9.56
N ARG A 14 -12.95 6.11 10.06
CA ARG A 14 -12.81 7.41 9.38
C ARG A 14 -11.96 7.32 8.11
N ASN A 15 -10.84 6.62 8.18
CA ASN A 15 -9.94 6.40 7.05
C ASN A 15 -10.40 5.27 6.12
N LYS A 16 -11.47 4.54 6.50
CA LYS A 16 -11.92 3.33 5.81
C LYS A 16 -10.80 2.30 5.63
N ASN A 17 -10.09 2.01 6.72
CA ASN A 17 -8.91 1.15 6.74
C ASN A 17 -7.82 1.58 5.73
N GLY A 18 -7.71 2.87 5.37
CA GLY A 18 -6.72 3.35 4.42
C GLY A 18 -7.01 3.03 2.94
N LEU A 19 -8.24 2.58 2.61
CA LEU A 19 -8.66 2.23 1.25
C LEU A 19 -8.34 3.30 0.18
N PRO A 20 -8.51 4.62 0.41
CA PRO A 20 -8.16 5.62 -0.60
C PRO A 20 -6.70 5.54 -1.07
N PHE A 21 -5.76 5.29 -0.15
CA PHE A 21 -4.34 5.16 -0.47
C PHE A 21 -4.03 3.85 -1.19
N LEU A 22 -4.65 2.75 -0.79
CA LEU A 22 -4.44 1.47 -1.46
C LEU A 22 -5.07 1.40 -2.85
N LEU A 23 -6.21 2.06 -3.06
CA LEU A 23 -6.83 2.21 -4.38
C LEU A 23 -5.99 3.14 -5.27
N SER A 24 -5.37 4.18 -4.71
CA SER A 24 -4.35 4.95 -5.42
C SER A 24 -3.17 4.06 -5.85
N GLY A 25 -2.74 3.16 -4.96
CA GLY A 25 -1.77 2.12 -5.28
C GLY A 25 -2.18 1.25 -6.47
N ILE A 26 -3.45 0.84 -6.60
CA ILE A 26 -3.93 0.09 -7.78
C ILE A 26 -3.69 0.87 -9.07
N VAL A 27 -3.99 2.17 -9.08
CA VAL A 27 -3.74 3.03 -10.25
C VAL A 27 -2.25 3.09 -10.56
N VAL A 28 -1.42 3.39 -9.56
CA VAL A 28 0.03 3.51 -9.73
C VAL A 28 0.66 2.19 -10.21
N TRP A 29 0.34 1.06 -9.57
CA TRP A 29 0.91 -0.24 -9.94
C TRP A 29 0.41 -0.77 -11.28
N THR A 30 -0.79 -0.36 -11.72
CA THR A 30 -1.25 -0.58 -13.10
C THR A 30 -0.36 0.15 -14.10
N LEU A 31 -0.06 1.44 -13.85
CA LEU A 31 0.83 2.23 -14.71
C LEU A 31 2.27 1.68 -14.70
N ILE A 32 2.78 1.24 -13.54
CA ILE A 32 4.09 0.60 -13.44
C ILE A 32 4.11 -0.69 -14.25
N THR A 33 3.09 -1.54 -14.13
CA THR A 33 2.99 -2.78 -14.91
C THR A 33 2.98 -2.47 -16.41
N ALA A 34 2.20 -1.47 -16.83
CA ALA A 34 2.17 -1.03 -18.22
C ALA A 34 3.56 -0.54 -18.69
N ALA A 35 4.30 0.21 -17.86
CA ALA A 35 5.64 0.68 -18.19
C ALA A 35 6.64 -0.47 -18.40
N PHE A 36 6.56 -1.54 -17.59
CA PHE A 36 7.41 -2.73 -17.75
C PHE A 36 7.02 -3.63 -18.94
N LEU A 37 5.80 -3.48 -19.48
CA LEU A 37 5.39 -4.14 -20.72
C LEU A 37 5.85 -3.39 -21.98
N LEU A 38 6.27 -2.13 -21.85
CA LEU A 38 6.78 -1.36 -22.99
C LEU A 38 8.17 -1.88 -23.42
N PRO A 39 8.45 -1.95 -24.73
CA PRO A 39 9.75 -2.36 -25.27
C PRO A 39 10.77 -1.21 -25.19
N ILE A 40 11.03 -0.74 -23.97
CA ILE A 40 11.99 0.35 -23.66
C ILE A 40 13.11 -0.20 -22.77
N GLU A 41 14.21 0.54 -22.66
CA GLU A 41 15.33 0.14 -21.81
C GLU A 41 14.92 -0.06 -20.36
N LEU A 42 15.43 -1.12 -19.71
CA LEU A 42 15.17 -1.43 -18.29
C LEU A 42 15.44 -0.25 -17.36
N ARG A 43 16.47 0.54 -17.66
CA ARG A 43 16.77 1.77 -16.92
C ARG A 43 15.60 2.75 -16.96
N LEU A 44 14.95 2.93 -18.12
CA LEU A 44 13.79 3.80 -18.26
C LEU A 44 12.55 3.21 -17.59
N GLN A 45 12.37 1.88 -17.61
CA GLN A 45 11.30 1.20 -16.85
C GLN A 45 11.44 1.46 -15.34
N ASN A 46 12.67 1.34 -14.80
CA ASN A 46 12.96 1.61 -13.39
C ASN A 46 12.79 3.10 -13.01
N ILE A 47 13.20 4.02 -13.89
CA ILE A 47 12.94 5.46 -13.69
C ILE A 47 11.44 5.76 -13.71
N ALA A 48 10.70 5.15 -14.66
CA ALA A 48 9.25 5.29 -14.74
C ALA A 48 8.58 4.77 -13.46
N LEU A 49 9.02 3.63 -12.92
CA LEU A 49 8.57 3.12 -11.63
C LEU A 49 8.68 4.17 -10.53
N LEU A 50 9.87 4.73 -10.33
CA LEU A 50 10.10 5.76 -9.30
C LEU A 50 9.23 7.01 -9.55
N ALA A 51 9.18 7.50 -10.78
CA ALA A 51 8.42 8.70 -11.13
C ALA A 51 6.91 8.53 -10.88
N LEU A 52 6.35 7.37 -11.27
CA LEU A 52 4.92 7.07 -11.11
C LEU A 52 4.49 7.00 -9.65
N THR A 53 5.40 6.65 -8.72
CA THR A 53 5.07 6.66 -7.28
C THR A 53 4.72 8.05 -6.75
N GLY A 54 5.19 9.11 -7.40
CA GLY A 54 4.82 10.50 -7.07
C GLY A 54 3.32 10.80 -7.26
N LEU A 55 2.60 9.99 -8.05
CA LEU A 55 1.16 10.12 -8.23
C LEU A 55 0.34 9.57 -7.05
N LEU A 56 0.96 8.76 -6.18
CA LEU A 56 0.24 8.03 -5.13
C LEU A 56 -0.51 8.99 -4.20
N PHE A 57 0.16 10.03 -3.72
CA PHE A 57 -0.44 10.96 -2.76
C PHE A 57 -1.55 11.85 -3.37
N PRO A 58 -1.35 12.51 -4.54
CA PRO A 58 -2.42 13.26 -5.20
C PRO A 58 -3.66 12.42 -5.51
N VAL A 59 -3.48 11.21 -6.04
CA VAL A 59 -4.60 10.31 -6.37
C VAL A 59 -5.30 9.83 -5.09
N ALA A 60 -4.56 9.54 -4.02
CA ALA A 60 -5.13 9.15 -2.74
C ALA A 60 -6.02 10.24 -2.13
N ILE A 61 -5.63 11.51 -2.22
CA ILE A 61 -6.45 12.64 -1.77
C ILE A 61 -7.75 12.74 -2.58
N GLY A 62 -7.66 12.63 -3.91
CA GLY A 62 -8.84 12.63 -4.78
C GLY A 62 -9.82 11.50 -4.44
N LEU A 63 -9.29 10.29 -4.24
CA LEU A 63 -10.08 9.12 -3.82
C LEU A 63 -10.63 9.25 -2.41
N ALA A 64 -9.92 9.89 -1.48
CA ALA A 64 -10.41 10.13 -0.13
C ALA A 64 -11.63 11.05 -0.16
N GLY A 65 -11.60 12.11 -1.00
CA GLY A 65 -12.75 12.96 -1.26
C GLY A 65 -13.94 12.18 -1.85
N LEU A 66 -13.69 11.38 -2.90
CA LEU A 66 -14.74 10.57 -3.55
C LEU A 66 -15.37 9.56 -2.59
N LEU A 67 -14.54 8.92 -1.77
CA LEU A 67 -14.98 7.92 -0.79
C LEU A 67 -15.49 8.55 0.50
N LYS A 68 -15.45 9.87 0.68
CA LYS A 68 -15.76 10.54 1.96
C LYS A 68 -14.97 9.93 3.13
N ALA A 69 -13.71 9.63 2.90
CA ALA A 69 -12.78 9.17 3.93
C ALA A 69 -12.04 10.38 4.50
N ASP A 70 -11.97 10.46 5.81
CA ASP A 70 -11.14 11.46 6.48
C ASP A 70 -9.75 10.87 6.68
N TRP A 71 -8.85 11.25 5.78
CA TRP A 71 -7.48 10.77 5.76
C TRP A 71 -6.55 11.48 6.76
N LYS A 72 -6.96 12.63 7.30
CA LYS A 72 -6.14 13.41 8.23
C LYS A 72 -6.41 13.06 9.69
N SER A 73 -7.70 12.88 10.02
CA SER A 73 -8.14 12.56 11.38
C SER A 73 -7.49 13.46 12.45
N GLU A 74 -7.55 14.79 12.25
CA GLU A 74 -6.74 15.79 12.99
C GLU A 74 -6.97 15.81 14.52
N ASP A 75 -8.15 15.41 14.96
CA ASP A 75 -8.58 15.29 16.36
C ASP A 75 -8.24 13.94 17.00
N ASN A 76 -7.79 12.95 16.21
CA ASN A 76 -7.32 11.67 16.71
C ASN A 76 -5.79 11.71 16.86
N PRO A 77 -5.22 11.50 18.06
CA PRO A 77 -3.76 11.56 18.27
C PRO A 77 -2.96 10.52 17.47
N LEU A 78 -3.62 9.48 16.93
CA LEU A 78 -3.00 8.50 16.03
C LEU A 78 -3.04 8.93 14.55
N GLY A 79 -3.75 10.01 14.20
CA GLY A 79 -3.96 10.45 12.81
C GLY A 79 -2.67 10.71 12.04
N SER A 80 -1.66 11.26 12.70
CA SER A 80 -0.34 11.52 12.11
C SER A 80 0.50 10.25 11.87
N LEU A 81 0.21 9.15 12.57
CA LEU A 81 1.00 7.91 12.46
C LEU A 81 0.93 7.30 11.05
N GLY A 82 -0.19 7.46 10.35
CA GLY A 82 -0.31 7.01 8.96
C GLY A 82 0.72 7.68 8.04
N LEU A 83 1.03 8.96 8.26
CA LEU A 83 2.09 9.66 7.54
C LEU A 83 3.47 9.18 7.98
N VAL A 84 3.70 9.01 9.29
CA VAL A 84 4.99 8.52 9.81
C VAL A 84 5.32 7.13 9.25
N CYS A 85 4.35 6.21 9.22
CA CYS A 85 4.51 4.88 8.63
C CYS A 85 4.86 4.97 7.13
N ASN A 86 4.22 5.88 6.39
CA ASN A 86 4.55 6.10 4.97
C ASN A 86 5.94 6.70 4.78
N LEU A 87 6.39 7.62 5.64
CA LEU A 87 7.71 8.22 5.54
C LEU A 87 8.82 7.22 5.90
N ALA A 88 8.55 6.27 6.79
CA ALA A 88 9.51 5.26 7.22
C ALA A 88 10.06 4.42 6.06
N GLN A 89 9.29 4.25 4.97
CA GLN A 89 9.76 3.49 3.80
C GLN A 89 10.96 4.15 3.10
N PHE A 90 11.11 5.47 3.21
CA PHE A 90 12.24 6.19 2.61
C PHE A 90 13.58 5.83 3.25
N ALA A 91 13.58 5.29 4.47
CA ALA A 91 14.79 4.75 5.08
C ALA A 91 15.41 3.59 4.27
N TYR A 92 14.62 2.91 3.43
CA TYR A 92 15.08 1.83 2.56
C TYR A 92 15.47 2.30 1.15
N PHE A 93 15.32 3.59 0.81
CA PHE A 93 15.71 4.10 -0.50
C PHE A 93 17.21 3.92 -0.83
N PRO A 94 18.16 3.95 0.12
CA PRO A 94 19.54 3.56 -0.17
C PRO A 94 19.66 2.16 -0.81
N LEU A 95 18.82 1.20 -0.39
CA LEU A 95 18.79 -0.14 -0.99
C LEU A 95 18.21 -0.11 -2.41
N VAL A 96 17.17 0.71 -2.64
CA VAL A 96 16.59 0.92 -3.96
C VAL A 96 17.61 1.53 -4.93
N PHE A 97 18.35 2.56 -4.50
CA PHE A 97 19.38 3.19 -5.32
C PHE A 97 20.59 2.29 -5.55
N TRP A 98 20.98 1.49 -4.56
CA TRP A 98 22.00 0.45 -4.74
C TRP A 98 21.59 -0.57 -5.80
N ALA A 99 20.34 -1.08 -5.74
CA ALA A 99 19.81 -1.99 -6.73
C ALA A 99 19.78 -1.34 -8.12
N LEU A 100 19.28 -0.09 -8.22
CA LEU A 100 19.26 0.64 -9.49
C LEU A 100 20.64 0.80 -10.14
N GLY A 101 21.70 1.01 -9.35
CA GLY A 101 23.06 1.19 -9.86
C GLY A 101 23.83 -0.12 -10.09
N SER A 102 23.58 -1.15 -9.27
CA SER A 102 24.41 -2.36 -9.24
C SER A 102 23.71 -3.61 -9.79
N ARG A 103 22.39 -3.67 -9.68
CA ARG A 103 21.53 -4.80 -10.09
C ARG A 103 20.17 -4.29 -10.60
N PRO A 104 20.12 -3.62 -11.76
CA PRO A 104 18.89 -2.97 -12.25
C PRO A 104 17.70 -3.92 -12.40
N GLU A 105 17.94 -5.20 -12.67
CA GLU A 105 16.92 -6.24 -12.78
C GLU A 105 16.27 -6.54 -11.43
N ALA A 106 17.03 -6.41 -10.33
CA ALA A 106 16.54 -6.64 -8.98
C ALA A 106 15.74 -5.47 -8.41
N MET A 107 15.90 -4.27 -8.99
CA MET A 107 15.31 -3.04 -8.47
C MET A 107 13.79 -3.15 -8.32
N VAL A 108 13.09 -3.72 -9.31
CA VAL A 108 11.63 -3.82 -9.31
C VAL A 108 11.09 -4.66 -8.15
N PHE A 109 11.69 -5.82 -7.87
CA PHE A 109 11.23 -6.65 -6.77
C PHE A 109 11.71 -6.14 -5.41
N VAL A 110 12.89 -5.53 -5.32
CA VAL A 110 13.36 -4.86 -4.09
C VAL A 110 12.38 -3.74 -3.71
N PHE A 111 11.98 -2.93 -4.69
CA PHE A 111 10.99 -1.88 -4.47
C PHE A 111 9.63 -2.47 -4.07
N ALA A 112 9.16 -3.52 -4.76
CA ALA A 112 7.91 -4.21 -4.42
C ALA A 112 7.94 -4.83 -3.02
N VAL A 113 9.07 -5.37 -2.56
CA VAL A 113 9.24 -5.90 -1.20
C VAL A 113 9.08 -4.80 -0.16
N ILE A 114 9.76 -3.66 -0.34
CA ILE A 114 9.64 -2.51 0.56
C ILE A 114 8.18 -2.00 0.56
N ALA A 115 7.59 -1.88 -0.63
CA ALA A 115 6.20 -1.48 -0.83
C ALA A 115 5.18 -2.50 -0.27
N GLY A 116 5.50 -3.78 -0.16
CA GLY A 116 4.60 -4.76 0.45
C GLY A 116 4.74 -4.80 1.97
N ALA A 117 5.99 -4.84 2.44
CA ALA A 117 6.31 -4.96 3.85
C ALA A 117 5.89 -3.74 4.68
N HIS A 118 5.92 -2.52 4.10
CA HIS A 118 5.49 -1.31 4.81
C HIS A 118 4.00 -1.32 5.18
N PHE A 119 3.20 -2.23 4.64
CA PHE A 119 1.81 -2.38 5.05
C PHE A 119 1.66 -3.01 6.44
N LEU A 120 2.69 -3.66 6.97
CA LEU A 120 2.63 -4.37 8.26
C LEU A 120 2.19 -3.49 9.45
N PRO A 121 2.72 -2.27 9.66
CA PRO A 121 2.30 -1.40 10.76
C PRO A 121 0.83 -0.99 10.69
N TYR A 122 0.23 -0.97 9.49
CA TYR A 122 -1.19 -0.64 9.32
C TYR A 122 -2.11 -1.71 9.90
N GLY A 123 -1.63 -2.95 10.07
CA GLY A 123 -2.36 -3.99 10.80
C GLY A 123 -2.57 -3.61 12.26
N TRP A 124 -1.57 -2.96 12.85
CA TRP A 124 -1.71 -2.38 14.18
C TRP A 124 -2.59 -1.14 14.09
N LEU A 125 -2.24 -0.16 13.25
CA LEU A 125 -2.89 1.15 13.21
C LEU A 125 -4.41 1.07 13.00
N TYR A 126 -4.87 0.22 12.08
CA TYR A 126 -6.28 0.04 11.76
C TYR A 126 -6.91 -1.19 12.42
N ASP A 127 -6.17 -1.89 13.29
CA ASP A 127 -6.63 -3.08 13.98
C ASP A 127 -7.25 -4.13 13.03
N THR A 128 -6.47 -4.56 12.04
CA THR A 128 -6.95 -5.47 11.00
C THR A 128 -5.92 -6.52 10.62
N LYS A 129 -6.36 -7.78 10.59
CA LYS A 129 -5.51 -8.94 10.29
C LYS A 129 -5.03 -8.97 8.84
N ALA A 130 -5.77 -8.32 7.93
CA ALA A 130 -5.47 -8.33 6.51
C ALA A 130 -4.05 -7.82 6.23
N TYR A 131 -3.64 -6.72 6.88
CA TYR A 131 -2.29 -6.16 6.73
C TYR A 131 -1.21 -7.07 7.31
N TYR A 132 -1.43 -7.66 8.48
CA TYR A 132 -0.45 -8.56 9.11
C TYR A 132 -0.14 -9.79 8.26
N ILE A 133 -1.14 -10.27 7.51
CA ILE A 133 -1.00 -11.44 6.65
C ILE A 133 -0.49 -11.04 5.27
N MET A 134 -1.06 -10.00 4.66
CA MET A 134 -0.74 -9.63 3.29
C MET A 134 0.64 -8.98 3.16
N ALA A 135 1.12 -8.22 4.15
CA ALA A 135 2.44 -7.60 4.08
C ALA A 135 3.60 -8.62 3.86
N PRO A 136 3.74 -9.69 4.68
CA PRO A 136 4.74 -10.72 4.43
C PRO A 136 4.45 -11.52 3.16
N VAL A 137 3.19 -11.81 2.83
CA VAL A 137 2.84 -12.50 1.58
C VAL A 137 3.30 -11.69 0.36
N MET A 138 3.06 -10.38 0.34
CA MET A 138 3.47 -9.48 -0.74
C MET A 138 4.99 -9.42 -0.86
N ALA A 139 5.72 -9.36 0.26
CA ALA A 139 7.18 -9.39 0.25
C ALA A 139 7.73 -10.72 -0.29
N ILE A 140 7.21 -11.85 0.20
CA ILE A 140 7.67 -13.19 -0.22
C ILE A 140 7.35 -13.43 -1.69
N VAL A 141 6.11 -13.18 -2.13
CA VAL A 141 5.71 -13.41 -3.53
C VAL A 141 6.48 -12.49 -4.47
N SER A 142 6.67 -11.21 -4.13
CA SER A 142 7.46 -10.29 -4.98
C SER A 142 8.90 -10.78 -5.13
N THR A 143 9.51 -11.27 -4.03
CA THR A 143 10.84 -11.87 -4.06
C THR A 143 10.89 -13.11 -4.95
N LEU A 144 9.95 -14.06 -4.78
CA LEU A 144 9.93 -15.31 -5.54
C LEU A 144 9.69 -15.07 -7.04
N VAL A 145 8.75 -14.19 -7.38
CA VAL A 145 8.46 -13.81 -8.77
C VAL A 145 9.66 -13.09 -9.38
N GLY A 146 10.25 -12.12 -8.67
CA GLY A 146 11.41 -11.38 -9.16
C GLY A 146 12.66 -12.24 -9.31
N TRP A 147 12.87 -13.21 -8.42
CA TRP A 147 13.97 -14.16 -8.50
C TRP A 147 13.83 -15.11 -9.69
N ALA A 148 12.60 -15.54 -10.00
CA ALA A 148 12.31 -16.45 -11.09
C ALA A 148 12.20 -15.76 -12.46
N ALA A 149 11.96 -14.44 -12.48
CA ALA A 149 11.77 -13.68 -13.71
C ALA A 149 13.06 -13.57 -14.52
N ALA A 150 12.98 -13.94 -15.80
CA ALA A 150 13.97 -13.58 -16.79
C ALA A 150 13.90 -12.07 -17.12
N PRO A 151 14.96 -11.46 -17.68
CA PRO A 151 15.01 -10.02 -17.94
C PRO A 151 13.85 -9.46 -18.80
N ASP A 152 13.34 -10.25 -19.74
CA ASP A 152 12.20 -9.92 -20.62
C ASP A 152 10.82 -10.11 -19.94
N SER A 153 10.80 -10.70 -18.75
CA SER A 153 9.59 -11.01 -17.99
C SER A 153 9.46 -10.25 -16.67
N LEU A 154 10.28 -9.21 -16.44
CA LEU A 154 10.27 -8.43 -15.20
C LEU A 154 8.93 -7.74 -14.90
N TRP A 155 8.07 -7.54 -15.90
CA TRP A 155 6.68 -7.06 -15.74
C TRP A 155 5.81 -7.97 -14.87
N THR A 156 6.20 -9.23 -14.68
CA THR A 156 5.50 -10.17 -13.80
C THR A 156 5.54 -9.72 -12.34
N VAL A 157 6.58 -9.00 -11.91
CA VAL A 157 6.71 -8.49 -10.53
C VAL A 157 5.65 -7.42 -10.21
N PRO A 158 5.56 -6.28 -10.94
CA PRO A 158 4.54 -5.28 -10.66
C PRO A 158 3.12 -5.82 -10.89
N LEU A 159 2.94 -6.77 -11.81
CA LEU A 159 1.65 -7.44 -11.99
C LEU A 159 1.27 -8.29 -10.77
N ALA A 160 2.19 -9.11 -10.26
CA ALA A 160 1.94 -9.92 -9.06
C ALA A 160 1.64 -9.02 -7.86
N PHE A 161 2.38 -7.91 -7.71
CA PHE A 161 2.11 -6.92 -6.67
C PHE A 161 0.71 -6.30 -6.82
N LEU A 162 0.31 -5.92 -8.05
CA LEU A 162 -1.00 -5.36 -8.36
C LEU A 162 -2.14 -6.34 -8.00
N ILE A 163 -1.99 -7.63 -8.33
CA ILE A 163 -2.98 -8.67 -8.00
C ILE A 163 -3.13 -8.82 -6.48
N LEU A 164 -2.01 -8.89 -5.76
CA LEU A 164 -2.04 -9.01 -4.30
C LEU A 164 -2.58 -7.74 -3.64
N LEU A 165 -2.27 -6.56 -4.18
CA LEU A 165 -2.81 -5.30 -3.71
C LEU A 165 -4.33 -5.24 -3.94
N ALA A 166 -4.83 -5.75 -5.06
CA ALA A 166 -6.27 -5.86 -5.31
C ALA A 166 -6.94 -6.80 -4.30
N ALA A 167 -6.33 -7.96 -4.02
CA ALA A 167 -6.81 -8.89 -3.00
C ALA A 167 -6.84 -8.24 -1.60
N LEU A 168 -5.81 -7.48 -1.22
CA LEU A 168 -5.76 -6.72 0.03
C LEU A 168 -6.88 -5.67 0.09
N ASN A 169 -7.11 -4.92 -0.99
CA ASN A 169 -8.21 -3.93 -1.05
C ASN A 169 -9.58 -4.58 -0.85
N VAL A 170 -9.83 -5.73 -1.51
CA VAL A 170 -11.09 -6.47 -1.35
C VAL A 170 -11.28 -6.93 0.10
N TRP A 171 -10.23 -7.47 0.72
CA TRP A 171 -10.28 -7.90 2.12
C TRP A 171 -10.55 -6.73 3.07
N LEU A 172 -9.85 -5.60 2.89
CA LEU A 172 -10.03 -4.42 3.74
C LEU A 172 -11.40 -3.78 3.56
N LEU A 173 -11.98 -3.84 2.36
CA LEU A 173 -13.36 -3.41 2.12
C LEU A 173 -14.36 -4.27 2.89
N ALA A 174 -14.16 -5.59 2.92
CA ALA A 174 -14.99 -6.49 3.71
C ALA A 174 -14.84 -6.25 5.23
N ASP A 175 -13.61 -6.06 5.70
CA ASP A 175 -13.30 -5.73 7.10
C ASP A 175 -13.92 -4.39 7.52
N TYR A 176 -13.80 -3.36 6.67
CA TYR A 176 -14.41 -2.05 6.90
C TYR A 176 -15.93 -2.15 7.00
N LYS A 177 -16.58 -2.85 6.05
CA LYS A 177 -18.04 -3.06 6.08
C LYS A 177 -18.48 -3.72 7.38
N LYS A 178 -17.76 -4.75 7.83
CA LYS A 178 -18.01 -5.42 9.11
C LYS A 178 -17.89 -4.45 10.29
N LYS A 179 -16.79 -3.69 10.40
CA LYS A 179 -16.57 -2.70 11.46
C LYS A 179 -17.65 -1.62 11.48
N SER A 180 -18.01 -1.10 10.31
CA SER A 180 -19.06 -0.07 10.18
C SER A 180 -20.44 -0.58 10.59
N GLY A 181 -20.76 -1.84 10.30
CA GLY A 181 -22.02 -2.47 10.70
C GLY A 181 -22.13 -2.60 12.23
N ILE A 182 -21.06 -3.08 12.88
CA ILE A 182 -21.01 -3.22 14.34
C ILE A 182 -21.16 -1.86 15.03
N ALA A 183 -20.40 -0.85 14.60
CA ALA A 183 -20.49 0.50 15.15
C ALA A 183 -21.89 1.13 14.96
N GLY A 184 -22.56 0.81 13.84
CA GLY A 184 -23.94 1.24 13.60
C GLY A 184 -24.96 0.57 14.52
N MET A 185 -24.72 -0.67 14.95
CA MET A 185 -25.57 -1.38 15.92
C MET A 185 -25.38 -0.83 17.33
N GLU A 186 -24.14 -0.59 17.77
CA GLU A 186 -23.83 -0.02 19.08
C GLU A 186 -24.48 1.36 19.26
N LYS A 187 -24.42 2.22 18.24
CA LYS A 187 -25.08 3.54 18.24
C LYS A 187 -26.60 3.49 18.31
N ARG A 188 -27.23 2.38 17.90
CA ARG A 188 -28.69 2.20 17.99
C ARG A 188 -29.13 1.63 19.34
N ALA A 189 -28.21 1.00 20.08
CA ALA A 189 -28.48 0.39 21.37
C ALA A 189 -28.20 1.33 22.56
N ALA A 190 -27.45 2.41 22.33
CA ALA A 190 -27.19 3.50 23.28
C ALA A 190 -28.25 4.60 23.17
#